data_AF-A0A943USH1-F1
#
_entry.id   AF-A0A943USH1-F1
#
_cell.length_a   1.000
_cell.length_b   1.000
_cell.length_c   1.000
_cell.angle_alpha   90.00
_cell.angle_beta   90.00
_cell.angle_gamma   90.00
#
_symmetry.space_group_name_H-M   'P 1'
#
loop_
_entity.id
_entity.type
_entity.pdbx_description
1 polymer ?
#
loop_
_entity_poly.entity_id
_entity_poly.type
_entity_poly.pdbx_seq_one_letter_code
_entity_poly.pdbx_strand_id
1 'polypeptide(L)'
;MKKLFTLALALLCGMGAMADDYTGHLVLVRGGETIQDQEKVATLTRLDNGQYTLSVDNLTYEAAGMGIGNVVIDSIDAVGNPDQPGVTDLGVAKSIRISSGTIPGFPVWVGPRLGAVPIELEGKVAAGQLYFKVKAEASFYGTDFKGDFIFGNVDDVISAGATGIEEAASSATVRPVATYDLCGRKVSAPREGQVYVVRMSDGTVRKVLR
;
A
#
# COMPACT_ATOMS: atom_id res chain seq x y z
N MET A 1 -25.52 -18.20 -58.44
CA MET A 1 -25.41 -17.29 -57.28
C MET A 1 -26.22 -17.86 -56.13
N LYS A 2 -25.60 -18.17 -54.99
CA LYS A 2 -26.17 -18.08 -53.64
C LYS A 2 -25.04 -18.35 -52.65
N LYS A 3 -24.72 -17.31 -51.88
CA LYS A 3 -23.51 -17.14 -51.08
C LYS A 3 -23.65 -17.93 -49.77
N LEU A 4 -22.65 -18.75 -49.44
CA LEU A 4 -22.50 -19.30 -48.10
C LEU A 4 -22.08 -18.17 -47.17
N PHE A 5 -22.93 -17.91 -46.18
CA PHE A 5 -22.78 -16.83 -45.20
C PHE A 5 -21.73 -17.26 -44.17
N THR A 6 -20.55 -16.64 -44.19
CA THR A 6 -19.54 -16.78 -43.14
C THR A 6 -19.99 -15.98 -41.91
N LEU A 7 -20.40 -16.67 -40.85
CA LEU A 7 -20.69 -16.05 -39.54
C LEU A 7 -19.40 -16.03 -38.71
N ALA A 8 -18.66 -14.92 -38.75
CA ALA A 8 -17.60 -14.63 -37.80
C ALA A 8 -18.23 -14.03 -36.54
N LEU A 9 -18.33 -14.82 -35.47
CA LEU A 9 -18.74 -14.35 -34.15
C LEU A 9 -17.54 -13.66 -33.50
N ALA A 10 -17.41 -12.34 -33.71
CA ALA A 10 -16.48 -11.52 -32.96
C ALA A 10 -16.97 -11.40 -31.51
N LEU A 11 -16.39 -12.19 -30.61
CA LEU A 11 -16.50 -12.01 -29.17
C LEU A 11 -15.76 -10.72 -28.80
N LEU A 12 -16.44 -9.58 -28.97
CA LEU A 12 -16.08 -8.32 -28.33
C LEU A 12 -16.38 -8.49 -26.83
N CYS A 13 -15.45 -9.12 -26.11
CA CYS A 13 -15.41 -8.97 -24.65
C CYS A 13 -15.04 -7.52 -24.37
N GLY A 14 -16.04 -6.64 -24.30
CA GLY A 14 -15.88 -5.34 -23.69
C GLY A 14 -15.52 -5.56 -22.24
N MET A 15 -14.23 -5.46 -21.90
CA MET A 15 -13.81 -5.23 -20.53
C MET A 15 -14.29 -3.83 -20.19
N GLY A 16 -15.49 -3.71 -19.60
CA GLY A 16 -15.94 -2.45 -19.05
C GLY A 16 -15.02 -2.01 -17.91
N ALA A 17 -14.91 -0.71 -17.69
CA ALA A 17 -14.24 -0.18 -16.51
C ALA A 17 -14.82 -0.82 -15.24
N MET A 18 -13.95 -1.43 -14.43
CA MET A 18 -14.29 -2.03 -13.14
C MET A 18 -13.71 -1.13 -12.06
N ALA A 19 -14.57 -0.65 -11.18
CA ALA A 19 -14.21 0.14 -10.00
C ALA A 19 -14.31 -0.75 -8.77
N ASP A 20 -13.26 -0.74 -7.95
CA ASP A 20 -13.21 -1.38 -6.64
C ASP A 20 -13.10 -0.32 -5.55
N ASP A 21 -13.88 -0.48 -4.49
CA ASP A 21 -13.88 0.39 -3.32
C ASP A 21 -13.09 -0.26 -2.19
N TYR A 22 -12.11 0.49 -1.66
CA TYR A 22 -11.27 0.07 -0.54
C TYR A 22 -11.56 0.97 0.64
N THR A 23 -12.08 0.42 1.74
CA THR A 23 -12.23 1.15 3.00
C THR A 23 -10.98 0.98 3.83
N GLY A 24 -10.42 2.09 4.33
CA GLY A 24 -9.20 2.06 5.13
C GLY A 24 -8.85 3.43 5.69
N HIS A 25 -7.76 3.49 6.44
CA HIS A 25 -7.25 4.72 7.00
C HIS A 25 -6.37 5.45 5.99
N LEU A 26 -6.62 6.75 5.80
CA LEU A 26 -5.76 7.68 5.08
C LEU A 26 -5.02 8.56 6.08
N VAL A 27 -3.73 8.30 6.24
CA VAL A 27 -2.86 8.97 7.19
C VAL A 27 -2.07 10.06 6.48
N LEU A 28 -2.06 11.27 7.06
CA LEU A 28 -1.17 12.34 6.65
C LEU A 28 0.05 12.36 7.57
N VAL A 29 1.23 12.13 6.99
CA VAL A 29 2.51 12.17 7.68
C VAL A 29 3.30 13.40 7.25
N ARG A 30 3.86 14.11 8.22
CA ARG A 30 4.76 15.24 8.00
C ARG A 30 5.93 15.16 8.98
N GLY A 31 7.15 15.27 8.46
CA GLY A 31 8.36 15.24 9.30
C GLY A 31 8.53 13.93 10.08
N GLY A 32 7.93 12.83 9.62
CA GLY A 32 7.92 11.54 10.31
C GLY A 32 6.80 11.36 11.34
N GLU A 33 5.98 12.37 11.59
CA GLU A 33 4.86 12.30 12.54
C GLU A 33 3.52 12.19 11.81
N THR A 34 2.64 11.35 12.33
CA THR A 34 1.23 11.31 11.91
C THR A 34 0.53 12.54 12.45
N ILE A 35 0.10 13.43 11.56
CA ILE A 35 -0.60 14.66 11.93
C ILE A 35 -2.11 14.56 11.71
N GLN A 36 -2.57 13.57 10.96
CA GLN A 36 -3.98 13.23 10.82
C GLN A 36 -4.16 11.79 10.38
N ASP A 37 -5.25 11.18 10.87
CA ASP A 37 -5.73 9.86 10.48
C ASP A 37 -7.25 9.96 10.30
N GLN A 38 -7.74 9.54 9.13
CA GLN A 38 -9.17 9.54 8.82
C GLN A 38 -9.55 8.28 8.04
N GLU A 39 -10.64 7.63 8.45
CA GLU A 39 -11.23 6.54 7.67
C GLU A 39 -11.81 7.08 6.37
N LYS A 40 -11.46 6.45 5.25
CA LYS A 40 -11.87 6.83 3.90
C LYS A 40 -12.16 5.62 3.05
N VAL A 41 -12.97 5.86 2.02
CA VAL A 41 -13.08 4.97 0.87
C VAL A 41 -12.20 5.53 -0.24
N ALA A 42 -11.27 4.72 -0.71
CA ALA A 42 -10.51 4.95 -1.92
C ALA A 42 -11.09 4.09 -3.03
N THR A 43 -11.51 4.71 -4.13
CA THR A 43 -12.04 3.99 -5.29
C THR A 43 -10.98 3.92 -6.38
N LEU A 44 -10.65 2.71 -6.81
CA LEU A 44 -9.69 2.45 -7.88
C LEU A 44 -10.44 1.87 -9.09
N THR A 45 -10.44 2.61 -10.20
CA THR A 45 -11.12 2.23 -11.44
C THR A 45 -10.12 1.87 -12.52
N ARG A 46 -10.19 0.63 -13.03
CA ARG A 46 -9.43 0.21 -14.21
C ARG A 46 -10.07 0.77 -15.47
N LEU A 47 -9.28 1.42 -16.32
CA LEU A 47 -9.69 1.97 -17.60
C LEU A 47 -9.44 0.96 -18.74
N ASP A 48 -10.15 1.12 -19.85
CA ASP A 48 -10.06 0.23 -21.02
C ASP A 48 -8.63 0.16 -21.62
N ASN A 49 -7.83 1.21 -21.43
CA ASN A 49 -6.44 1.28 -21.87
C ASN A 49 -5.46 0.57 -20.92
N GLY A 50 -5.94 -0.03 -19.84
CA GLY A 50 -5.13 -0.73 -18.83
C GLY A 50 -4.56 0.17 -17.72
N GLN A 51 -4.70 1.49 -17.82
CA GLN A 51 -4.36 2.42 -16.73
C GLN A 51 -5.46 2.47 -15.67
N TYR A 52 -5.18 3.12 -14.55
CA TYR A 52 -6.11 3.27 -13.45
C TYR A 52 -6.43 4.73 -13.15
N THR A 53 -7.58 4.94 -12.52
CA THR A 53 -7.96 6.19 -11.86
C THR A 53 -8.21 5.91 -10.38
N LEU A 54 -7.52 6.64 -9.50
CA LEU A 54 -7.75 6.62 -8.06
C LEU A 54 -8.55 7.85 -7.64
N SER A 55 -9.55 7.68 -6.80
CA SER A 55 -10.32 8.79 -6.22
C SER A 55 -10.53 8.64 -4.72
N VAL A 56 -10.46 9.77 -4.02
CA VAL A 56 -10.80 9.90 -2.59
C VAL A 56 -11.60 11.18 -2.41
N ASP A 57 -12.82 11.03 -1.90
CA ASP A 57 -13.74 12.15 -1.72
C ASP A 57 -13.66 12.78 -0.34
N ASN A 58 -14.01 14.07 -0.30
CA ASN A 58 -14.21 14.85 0.91
C ASN A 58 -13.04 14.78 1.87
N LEU A 59 -11.82 14.89 1.35
CA LEU A 59 -10.62 14.99 2.17
C LEU A 59 -10.74 16.24 3.05
N THR A 60 -10.47 16.08 4.34
CA THR A 60 -10.47 17.18 5.30
C THR A 60 -9.12 17.27 6.00
N TYR A 61 -8.82 18.46 6.54
CA TYR A 61 -7.76 18.66 7.50
C TYR A 61 -8.37 19.01 8.86
N GLU A 62 -8.61 17.98 9.68
CA GLU A 62 -9.43 18.07 10.89
C GLU A 62 -8.82 18.98 11.96
N ALA A 63 -7.50 18.97 12.11
CA ALA A 63 -6.78 19.76 13.10
C ALA A 63 -7.02 21.28 12.95
N ALA A 64 -7.35 21.75 11.74
CA ALA A 64 -7.71 23.15 11.48
C ALA A 64 -9.18 23.34 11.06
N GLY A 65 -10.01 22.29 11.12
CA GLY A 65 -11.39 22.33 10.67
C GLY A 65 -11.56 22.74 9.20
N MET A 66 -10.60 22.36 8.35
CA MET A 66 -10.58 22.78 6.94
C MET A 66 -11.03 21.66 6.00
N GLY A 67 -11.83 22.01 4.98
CA GLY A 67 -12.14 21.10 3.88
C GLY A 67 -11.04 21.20 2.82
N ILE A 68 -10.44 20.07 2.42
CA ILE A 68 -9.48 20.03 1.32
C ILE A 68 -10.23 19.81 0.01
N GLY A 69 -11.01 18.73 -0.11
CA GLY A 69 -11.87 18.49 -1.27
C GLY A 69 -11.79 17.08 -1.82
N ASN A 70 -12.22 16.90 -3.07
CA ASN A 70 -12.17 15.60 -3.74
C ASN A 70 -10.89 15.50 -4.60
N VAL A 71 -10.19 14.38 -4.45
CA VAL A 71 -8.94 14.08 -5.14
C VAL A 71 -9.19 13.01 -6.18
N VAL A 72 -8.76 13.28 -7.42
CA VAL A 72 -8.77 12.31 -8.52
C VAL A 72 -7.38 12.29 -9.15
N ILE A 73 -6.80 11.09 -9.26
CA ILE A 73 -5.52 10.84 -9.90
C ILE A 73 -5.78 9.85 -11.03
N ASP A 74 -5.78 10.35 -12.26
CA ASP A 74 -6.00 9.56 -13.48
C ASP A 74 -4.69 9.21 -14.18
N SER A 75 -4.78 8.31 -15.15
CA SER A 75 -3.65 7.81 -15.95
C SER A 75 -2.53 7.24 -15.07
N ILE A 76 -2.89 6.44 -14.08
CA ILE A 76 -1.95 5.70 -13.24
C ILE A 76 -1.46 4.50 -14.03
N ASP A 77 -0.14 4.37 -14.14
CA ASP A 77 0.46 3.20 -14.77
C ASP A 77 0.41 2.02 -13.80
N ALA A 78 0.17 0.83 -14.36
CA ALA A 78 0.06 -0.40 -13.59
C ALA A 78 0.88 -1.51 -14.25
N VAL A 79 1.74 -2.15 -13.45
CA VAL A 79 2.62 -3.23 -13.91
C VAL A 79 2.46 -4.41 -12.97
N GLY A 80 2.22 -5.59 -13.52
CA GLY A 80 2.23 -6.81 -12.73
C GLY A 80 3.64 -7.08 -12.20
N ASN A 81 3.76 -7.40 -10.91
CA ASN A 81 5.06 -7.66 -10.32
C ASN A 81 5.58 -9.05 -10.77
N PRO A 82 6.75 -9.12 -11.45
CA PRO A 82 7.26 -10.38 -11.98
C PRO A 82 7.74 -11.33 -10.88
N ASP A 83 8.16 -10.79 -9.72
CA ASP A 83 8.67 -11.55 -8.59
C ASP A 83 7.55 -12.01 -7.65
N GLN A 84 6.38 -11.35 -7.71
CA GLN A 84 5.23 -11.62 -6.85
C GLN A 84 3.93 -11.77 -7.68
N PRO A 85 3.61 -12.98 -8.16
CA PRO A 85 2.37 -13.22 -8.91
C PRO A 85 1.13 -12.79 -8.12
N GLY A 86 0.25 -12.02 -8.76
CA GLY A 86 -0.97 -11.49 -8.13
C GLY A 86 -0.79 -10.13 -7.43
N VAL A 87 0.42 -9.56 -7.47
CA VAL A 87 0.68 -8.16 -7.09
C VAL A 87 0.72 -7.29 -8.33
N THR A 88 0.05 -6.13 -8.26
CA THR A 88 0.11 -5.08 -9.29
C THR A 88 0.67 -3.83 -8.67
N ASP A 89 1.80 -3.36 -9.17
CA ASP A 89 2.43 -2.11 -8.77
C ASP A 89 1.79 -0.95 -9.53
N LEU A 90 1.53 0.15 -8.83
CA LEU A 90 0.90 1.37 -9.33
C LEU A 90 1.88 2.55 -9.21
N GLY A 91 1.95 3.40 -10.24
CA GLY A 91 2.85 4.55 -10.21
C GLY A 91 2.42 5.68 -11.13
N VAL A 92 2.58 6.92 -10.67
CA VAL A 92 2.50 8.11 -11.51
C VAL A 92 3.13 9.33 -10.82
N ALA A 93 3.77 10.21 -11.58
CA ALA A 93 4.18 11.52 -11.12
C ALA A 93 3.60 12.59 -12.05
N LYS A 94 2.79 13.51 -11.50
CA LYS A 94 2.08 14.54 -12.27
C LYS A 94 1.56 15.65 -11.37
N SER A 95 1.03 16.71 -11.97
CA SER A 95 0.22 17.68 -11.22
C SER A 95 -1.26 17.37 -11.35
N ILE A 96 -2.00 17.46 -10.24
CA ILE A 96 -3.44 17.30 -10.19
C ILE A 96 -4.13 18.61 -9.77
N ARG A 97 -5.45 18.67 -9.95
CA ARG A 97 -6.30 19.71 -9.36
C ARG A 97 -7.28 19.06 -8.41
N ILE A 98 -7.47 19.68 -7.25
CA ILE A 98 -8.41 19.22 -6.24
C ILE A 98 -9.72 19.98 -6.43
N SER A 99 -10.85 19.28 -6.47
CA SER A 99 -12.17 19.88 -6.62
C SER A 99 -12.84 20.09 -5.27
N SER A 100 -13.89 20.91 -5.22
CA SER A 100 -14.67 21.10 -3.98
C SER A 100 -15.27 19.78 -3.53
N GLY A 101 -15.28 19.54 -2.22
CA GLY A 101 -16.03 18.44 -1.63
C GLY A 101 -17.55 18.67 -1.69
N THR A 102 -18.27 17.61 -1.36
CA THR A 102 -19.73 17.51 -1.44
C THR A 102 -20.41 17.47 -0.06
N ILE A 103 -19.67 17.25 1.02
CA ILE A 103 -20.24 17.26 2.38
C ILE A 103 -20.50 18.70 2.88
N PRO A 104 -21.57 18.91 3.66
CA PRO A 104 -21.84 20.20 4.29
C PRO A 104 -20.83 20.50 5.41
N GLY A 105 -20.83 21.74 5.90
CA GLY A 105 -20.01 22.17 7.05
C GLY A 105 -18.73 22.92 6.69
N PHE A 106 -18.36 22.98 5.41
CA PHE A 106 -17.19 23.73 4.94
C PHE A 106 -17.62 24.91 4.06
N PRO A 107 -17.53 26.15 4.55
CA PRO A 107 -17.91 27.33 3.76
C PRO A 107 -16.94 27.57 2.59
N VAL A 108 -15.72 27.04 2.70
CA VAL A 108 -14.67 27.13 1.67
C VAL A 108 -13.91 25.82 1.65
N TRP A 109 -13.72 25.28 0.43
CA TRP A 109 -12.78 24.20 0.16
C TRP A 109 -11.42 24.77 -0.23
N VAL A 110 -10.36 24.33 0.44
CA VAL A 110 -8.99 24.81 0.23
C VAL A 110 -8.40 24.25 -1.06
N GLY A 111 -8.66 22.98 -1.38
CA GLY A 111 -8.09 22.27 -2.52
C GLY A 111 -8.19 23.01 -3.86
N PRO A 112 -9.39 23.49 -4.27
CA PRO A 112 -9.54 24.27 -5.51
C PRO A 112 -8.67 25.53 -5.57
N ARG A 113 -8.26 26.08 -4.41
CA ARG A 113 -7.43 27.30 -4.32
C ARG A 113 -5.93 27.01 -4.35
N LEU A 114 -5.51 25.76 -4.26
CA LEU A 114 -4.10 25.36 -4.36
C LEU A 114 -3.59 25.39 -5.81
N GLY A 115 -4.48 25.46 -6.79
CA GLY A 115 -4.11 25.38 -8.20
C GLY A 115 -3.65 23.98 -8.59
N ALA A 116 -2.55 23.90 -9.32
CA ALA A 116 -1.94 22.63 -9.70
C ALA A 116 -1.05 22.12 -8.56
N VAL A 117 -1.34 20.93 -8.05
CA VAL A 117 -0.61 20.29 -6.95
C VAL A 117 0.27 19.18 -7.54
N PRO A 118 1.61 19.33 -7.56
CA PRO A 118 2.50 18.24 -7.93
C PRO A 118 2.41 17.09 -6.93
N ILE A 119 2.35 15.87 -7.47
CA ILE A 119 2.29 14.63 -6.71
C ILE A 119 3.24 13.57 -7.28
N GLU A 120 3.66 12.66 -6.40
CA GLU A 120 4.23 11.36 -6.74
C GLU A 120 3.41 10.29 -6.02
N LEU A 121 2.78 9.40 -6.79
CA LEU A 121 2.05 8.24 -6.28
C LEU A 121 2.88 6.98 -6.50
N GLU A 122 3.03 6.21 -5.43
CA GLU A 122 3.54 4.84 -5.43
C GLU A 122 2.51 3.98 -4.69
N GLY A 123 2.10 2.86 -5.27
CA GLY A 123 1.13 1.97 -4.65
C GLY A 123 1.17 0.56 -5.17
N LYS A 124 0.35 -0.30 -4.58
CA LYS A 124 0.16 -1.68 -5.03
C LYS A 124 -1.25 -2.18 -4.71
N VAL A 125 -1.72 -3.09 -5.56
CA VAL A 125 -2.86 -3.95 -5.27
C VAL A 125 -2.34 -5.36 -5.03
N ALA A 126 -2.61 -5.92 -3.86
CA ALA A 126 -2.17 -7.25 -3.47
C ALA A 126 -3.24 -7.90 -2.59
N ALA A 127 -3.52 -9.19 -2.80
CA ALA A 127 -4.49 -9.95 -1.99
C ALA A 127 -5.87 -9.27 -1.83
N GLY A 128 -6.32 -8.54 -2.86
CA GLY A 128 -7.60 -7.81 -2.83
C GLY A 128 -7.59 -6.54 -1.97
N GLN A 129 -6.41 -6.03 -1.61
CA GLN A 129 -6.22 -4.80 -0.84
C GLN A 129 -5.44 -3.77 -1.63
N LEU A 130 -5.74 -2.49 -1.38
CA LEU A 130 -5.06 -1.33 -1.97
C LEU A 130 -4.17 -0.66 -0.93
N TYR A 131 -2.95 -0.39 -1.33
CA TYR A 131 -1.94 0.33 -0.57
C TYR A 131 -1.36 1.44 -1.44
N PHE A 132 -1.25 2.65 -0.93
CA PHE A 132 -0.54 3.70 -1.64
C PHE A 132 0.07 4.74 -0.71
N LYS A 133 1.10 5.39 -1.23
CA LYS A 133 1.69 6.63 -0.74
C LYS A 133 1.59 7.67 -1.84
N VAL A 134 1.08 8.85 -1.49
CA VAL A 134 1.12 10.04 -2.34
C VAL A 134 1.94 11.10 -1.63
N LYS A 135 3.08 11.45 -2.20
CA LYS A 135 3.80 12.67 -1.82
C LYS A 135 3.11 13.83 -2.52
N ALA A 136 2.80 14.89 -1.80
CA ALA A 136 2.24 16.09 -2.39
C ALA A 136 2.91 17.34 -1.84
N GLU A 137 3.13 18.31 -2.71
CA GLU A 137 3.60 19.64 -2.36
C GLU A 137 2.60 20.69 -2.84
N ALA A 138 2.22 21.61 -1.96
CA ALA A 138 1.32 22.71 -2.31
C ALA A 138 1.71 23.97 -1.54
N SER A 139 1.43 25.15 -2.09
CA SER A 139 1.64 26.42 -1.39
C SER A 139 0.31 27.14 -1.25
N PHE A 140 0.00 27.59 -0.04
CA PHE A 140 -1.22 28.34 0.24
C PHE A 140 -0.91 29.55 1.11
N TYR A 141 -1.29 30.75 0.64
CA TYR A 141 -0.99 32.03 1.31
C TYR A 141 0.49 32.18 1.75
N GLY A 142 1.43 31.76 0.90
CA GLY A 142 2.86 31.85 1.19
C GLY A 142 3.39 30.82 2.21
N THR A 143 2.57 29.85 2.60
CA THR A 143 3.00 28.70 3.40
C THR A 143 3.10 27.47 2.52
N ASP A 144 4.27 26.84 2.51
CA ASP A 144 4.50 25.58 1.82
C ASP A 144 4.01 24.41 2.67
N PHE A 145 3.23 23.56 2.05
CA PHE A 145 2.74 22.29 2.56
C PHE A 145 3.47 21.18 1.83
N LYS A 146 4.17 20.34 2.58
CA LYS A 146 4.69 19.06 2.10
C LYS A 146 4.16 17.96 3.01
N GLY A 147 3.73 16.85 2.43
CA GLY A 147 3.19 15.74 3.19
C GLY A 147 3.11 14.46 2.40
N ASP A 148 3.22 13.36 3.13
CA ASP A 148 3.00 12.01 2.64
C ASP A 148 1.59 11.57 3.05
N PHE A 149 0.76 11.23 2.08
CA PHE A 149 -0.57 10.68 2.30
C PHE A 149 -0.51 9.17 2.09
N ILE A 150 -0.73 8.40 3.14
CA ILE A 150 -0.57 6.94 3.14
C ILE A 150 -1.92 6.28 3.38
N PHE A 151 -2.32 5.38 2.51
CA PHE A 151 -3.59 4.65 2.61
C PHE A 151 -3.37 3.15 2.81
N GLY A 152 -4.16 2.56 3.70
CA GLY A 152 -4.07 1.15 4.08
C GLY A 152 -3.13 0.91 5.26
N ASN A 153 -2.77 -0.35 5.52
CA ASN A 153 -1.81 -0.68 6.56
C ASN A 153 -0.40 -0.18 6.16
N VAL A 154 0.09 0.82 6.91
CA VAL A 154 1.36 1.52 6.70
C VAL A 154 2.56 0.55 6.66
N ASP A 155 2.47 -0.58 7.35
CA ASP A 155 3.53 -1.61 7.38
C ASP A 155 3.78 -2.24 5.99
N ASP A 156 2.75 -2.29 5.12
CA ASP A 156 2.88 -2.82 3.75
C ASP A 156 3.30 -1.76 2.72
N VAL A 157 3.14 -0.46 3.02
CA VAL A 157 3.53 0.64 2.12
C VAL A 157 5.03 0.97 2.28
N ILE A 158 5.61 0.75 3.46
CA ILE A 158 7.03 1.04 3.76
C ILE A 158 7.96 -0.13 3.37
N SER A 159 7.43 -1.33 3.12
CA SER A 159 8.23 -2.51 2.76
C SER A 159 8.85 -2.46 1.35
N ALA A 160 8.45 -1.52 0.49
CA ALA A 160 9.02 -1.36 -0.86
C ALA A 160 10.31 -0.51 -0.89
N GLY A 161 10.65 0.17 0.22
CA GLY A 161 11.87 1.00 0.34
C GLY A 161 12.89 0.51 1.37
N ALA A 162 12.57 -0.51 2.16
CA ALA A 162 13.48 -1.11 3.13
C ALA A 162 13.90 -2.49 2.66
N THR A 163 15.09 -2.60 2.07
CA THR A 163 15.79 -3.88 2.05
C THR A 163 16.05 -4.31 3.50
N GLY A 164 15.20 -5.17 4.07
CA GLY A 164 15.63 -5.99 5.22
C GLY A 164 14.74 -6.11 6.45
N ILE A 165 13.41 -6.11 6.36
CA ILE A 165 12.59 -6.72 7.44
C ILE A 165 11.50 -7.58 6.80
N GLU A 166 11.75 -8.88 6.72
CA GLU A 166 10.67 -9.86 6.57
C GLU A 166 9.94 -9.97 7.91
N GLU A 167 8.62 -9.76 7.86
CA GLU A 167 7.62 -10.26 8.79
C GLU A 167 7.93 -10.09 10.30
N ALA A 168 7.18 -9.22 10.98
CA ALA A 168 7.08 -9.26 12.43
C ALA A 168 6.41 -10.58 12.85
N ALA A 169 7.23 -11.63 13.00
CA ALA A 169 6.79 -12.91 13.49
C ALA A 169 6.11 -12.72 14.86
N SER A 170 4.85 -13.14 14.92
CA SER A 170 4.12 -13.32 16.18
C SER A 170 5.03 -14.03 17.19
N SER A 171 5.30 -13.37 18.32
CA SER A 171 6.15 -13.88 19.39
C SER A 171 5.50 -15.08 20.09
N ALA A 172 5.55 -16.25 19.44
CA ALA A 172 5.54 -17.51 20.16
C ALA A 172 6.88 -17.61 20.88
N THR A 173 6.88 -17.75 22.21
CA THR A 173 8.13 -17.91 22.97
C THR A 173 8.90 -19.14 22.46
N VAL A 174 9.97 -18.91 21.71
CA VAL A 174 10.80 -19.98 21.14
C VAL A 174 11.56 -20.68 22.25
N ARG A 175 11.34 -21.98 22.44
CA ARG A 175 11.96 -22.78 23.52
C ARG A 175 12.79 -23.94 22.97
N PRO A 176 13.84 -24.39 23.68
CA PRO A 176 14.59 -25.60 23.32
C PRO A 176 13.70 -26.85 23.38
N VAL A 177 13.74 -27.69 22.33
CA VAL A 177 12.99 -28.96 22.25
C VAL A 177 13.91 -30.17 22.35
N ALA A 178 15.16 -30.06 21.86
CA ALA A 178 16.16 -31.12 21.97
C ALA A 178 17.58 -30.54 21.87
N THR A 179 18.54 -31.22 22.52
CA THR A 179 19.96 -30.89 22.45
C THR A 179 20.74 -32.09 21.89
N TYR A 180 21.68 -31.84 21.00
CA TYR A 180 22.52 -32.83 20.35
C TYR A 180 24.00 -32.48 20.50
N ASP A 181 24.84 -33.50 20.62
CA ASP A 181 26.30 -33.31 20.50
C ASP A 181 26.71 -33.04 19.04
N LEU A 182 27.99 -32.72 18.81
CA LEU A 182 28.52 -32.49 17.46
C LEU A 182 28.53 -33.75 16.57
N CYS A 183 28.33 -34.93 17.15
CA CYS A 183 28.16 -36.19 16.42
C CYS A 183 26.69 -36.48 16.08
N GLY A 184 25.76 -35.57 16.40
CA GLY A 184 24.34 -35.71 16.10
C GLY A 184 23.57 -36.60 17.07
N ARG A 185 24.15 -36.99 18.22
CA ARG A 185 23.47 -37.82 19.23
C ARG A 185 22.69 -36.92 20.19
N LYS A 186 21.45 -37.29 20.49
CA LYS A 186 20.62 -36.56 21.46
C LYS A 186 21.19 -36.71 22.87
N VAL A 187 21.37 -35.61 23.58
CA VAL A 187 21.90 -35.56 24.95
C VAL A 187 20.86 -35.00 25.91
N SER A 188 20.72 -35.61 27.09
CA SER A 188 19.80 -35.17 28.15
C SER A 188 20.46 -34.24 29.17
N ALA A 189 21.78 -34.32 29.33
CA ALA A 189 22.56 -33.52 30.27
C ALA A 189 23.83 -32.96 29.58
N PRO A 190 23.78 -31.72 29.05
CA PRO A 190 24.94 -31.04 28.50
C PRO A 190 26.01 -30.80 29.57
N ARG A 191 27.28 -30.97 29.23
CA ARG A 191 28.44 -30.67 30.08
C ARG A 191 28.92 -29.26 29.79
N GLU A 192 29.35 -28.56 30.83
CA GLU A 192 29.97 -27.25 30.72
C GLU A 192 31.31 -27.34 29.94
N GLY A 193 31.61 -26.31 29.16
CA GLY A 193 32.76 -26.22 28.27
C GLY A 193 32.60 -26.96 26.94
N GLN A 194 31.42 -27.49 26.61
CA GLN A 194 31.17 -28.23 25.37
C GLN A 194 30.15 -27.55 24.46
N VAL A 195 30.34 -27.75 23.16
CA VAL A 195 29.46 -27.20 22.13
C VAL A 195 28.36 -28.19 21.79
N TYR A 196 27.13 -27.69 21.74
CA TYR A 196 25.93 -28.45 21.42
C TYR A 196 25.13 -27.79 20.30
N VAL A 197 24.31 -28.60 19.66
CA VAL A 197 23.33 -28.20 18.65
C VAL A 197 21.94 -28.32 19.29
N VAL A 198 21.24 -27.20 19.46
CA VAL A 198 19.94 -27.12 20.13
C VAL A 198 18.85 -26.90 19.08
N ARG A 199 17.92 -27.83 18.95
CA ARG A 199 16.72 -27.66 18.13
C ARG A 199 15.68 -26.88 18.92
N MET A 200 15.17 -25.82 18.30
CA MET A 200 14.17 -24.92 18.88
C MET A 200 12.75 -25.30 18.41
N SER A 201 11.74 -24.78 19.11
CA SER A 201 10.31 -25.06 18.83
C SER A 201 9.80 -24.48 17.51
N ASP A 202 10.48 -23.46 16.98
CA ASP A 202 10.22 -22.84 15.67
C ASP A 202 10.89 -23.61 14.51
N GLY A 203 11.51 -24.76 14.79
CA GLY A 203 12.23 -25.56 13.79
C GLY A 203 13.66 -25.09 13.53
N THR A 204 14.08 -23.93 14.07
CA THR A 204 15.46 -23.46 13.96
C THR A 204 16.42 -24.30 14.81
N VAL A 205 17.70 -24.19 14.50
CA VAL A 205 18.77 -24.89 15.21
C VAL A 205 19.83 -23.88 15.65
N ARG A 206 20.25 -23.94 16.91
CA ARG A 206 21.23 -23.03 17.51
C ARG A 206 22.45 -23.79 17.99
N LYS A 207 23.65 -23.29 17.67
CA LYS A 207 24.89 -23.78 18.26
C LYS A 207 25.11 -23.07 19.59
N VAL A 208 25.28 -23.83 20.67
CA VAL A 208 25.40 -23.28 22.04
C VAL A 208 26.66 -23.87 22.69
N LEU A 209 27.54 -23.00 23.19
CA LEU A 209 28.55 -23.39 24.17
C LEU A 209 27.87 -23.39 25.54
N ARG A 210 27.84 -24.56 26.18
CA ARG A 210 27.29 -24.69 27.54
C ARG A 210 28.38 -24.59 28.57
#